data_AF-A0A7C5CS10-F1
#
_entry.id   AF-A0A7C5CS10-F1
#
_cell.length_a   1.000
_cell.length_b   1.000
_cell.length_c   1.000
_cell.angle_alpha   90.00
_cell.angle_beta   90.00
_cell.angle_gamma   90.00
#
_symmetry.space_group_name_H-M   'P 1'
#
loop_
_entity.id
_entity.type
_entity.pdbx_description
1 polymer ?
#
loop_
_entity_poly.entity_id
_entity_poly.type
_entity_poly.pdbx_seq_one_letter_code
_entity_poly.pdbx_strand_id
1 'polypeptide(L)' 'PDESLVVIRFADPAKFGIDFAYLLNMLHDSFMSRRNTIVVPGGKMGMAMEIILTPIIHDMIEKR' A
#
# COMPACT_ATOMS: atom_id res chain seq x y z
N PRO A 1 10.80 10.53 15.47
CA PRO A 1 9.65 9.60 15.59
C PRO A 1 8.55 10.06 14.65
N ASP A 2 7.92 9.17 13.88
CA ASP A 2 6.76 9.55 13.08
C ASP A 2 5.59 9.91 14.01
N GLU A 3 4.96 11.06 13.79
CA GLU A 3 3.90 11.62 14.64
C GLU A 3 2.49 11.15 14.24
N SER A 4 2.39 10.37 13.16
CA SER A 4 1.14 9.82 12.67
C SER A 4 1.34 8.48 11.99
N LEU A 5 0.24 7.72 11.87
CA LEU A 5 0.17 6.47 11.14
C LEU A 5 -0.95 6.55 10.11
N VAL A 6 -0.72 5.95 8.95
CA VAL A 6 -1.69 5.85 7.87
C VAL A 6 -2.17 4.42 7.77
N VAL A 7 -3.49 4.24 7.81
CA VAL A 7 -4.13 2.92 7.69
C VAL A 7 -4.65 2.77 6.27
N ILE A 8 -4.06 1.86 5.49
CA ILE A 8 -4.44 1.60 4.11
C ILE A 8 -5.19 0.28 4.06
N ARG A 9 -6.51 0.36 3.80
CA ARG A 9 -7.39 -0.80 3.67
C ARG A 9 -7.66 -1.12 2.21
N PHE A 10 -7.37 -2.35 1.81
CA PHE A 10 -7.74 -2.89 0.52
C PHE A 10 -9.13 -3.53 0.61
N ALA A 11 -10.08 -3.01 -0.16
CA ALA A 11 -11.44 -3.59 -0.22
C ALA A 11 -11.40 -5.01 -0.81
N ASP A 12 -10.62 -5.18 -1.88
CA ASP A 12 -10.35 -6.46 -2.52
C ASP A 12 -8.86 -6.52 -2.90
N PRO A 13 -8.00 -7.09 -2.04
CA PRO A 13 -6.57 -7.19 -2.33
C PRO A 13 -6.27 -8.17 -3.49
N ALA A 14 -7.15 -9.14 -3.75
CA ALA A 14 -6.94 -10.11 -4.82
C ALA A 14 -7.15 -9.47 -6.20
N LYS A 15 -8.15 -8.59 -6.33
CA LYS A 15 -8.43 -7.86 -7.58
C LYS A 15 -7.22 -7.10 -8.13
N PHE A 16 -6.41 -6.51 -7.25
CA PHE A 16 -5.24 -5.70 -7.62
C PHE A 16 -3.91 -6.45 -7.46
N GLY A 17 -3.93 -7.76 -7.19
CA GLY A 17 -2.73 -8.56 -7.03
C GLY A 17 -1.80 -8.05 -5.92
N ILE A 18 -2.37 -7.56 -4.81
CA ILE A 18 -1.58 -6.90 -3.75
C ILE A 18 -0.68 -7.91 -3.05
N ASP A 19 0.64 -7.73 -3.20
CA ASP A 19 1.65 -8.48 -2.45
C ASP A 19 2.03 -7.73 -1.17
N PHE A 20 1.46 -8.18 -0.05
CA PHE A 20 1.76 -7.59 1.25
C PHE A 20 3.19 -7.85 1.72
N ALA A 21 3.83 -8.96 1.33
CA ALA A 21 5.21 -9.21 1.69
C ALA A 21 6.15 -8.22 0.99
N TYR A 22 5.89 -7.94 -0.29
CA TYR A 22 6.57 -6.88 -1.02
C TYR A 22 6.36 -5.50 -0.38
N LEU A 23 5.10 -5.14 -0.06
CA LEU A 23 4.79 -3.86 0.58
C LEU A 23 5.52 -3.68 1.91
N LEU A 24 5.56 -4.72 2.77
CA LEU A 24 6.26 -4.66 4.05
C LEU A 24 7.78 -4.52 3.90
N ASN A 25 8.36 -5.16 2.88
CA ASN A 25 9.79 -5.05 2.58
C ASN A 25 10.18 -3.64 2.06
N MET A 26 9.31 -3.00 1.28
CA MET A 26 9.55 -1.67 0.74
C MET A 26 9.22 -0.55 1.72
N LEU A 27 8.12 -0.70 2.47
CA LEU A 27 7.67 0.27 3.45
C LEU A 27 8.22 -0.11 4.81
N HIS A 28 9.47 0.24 5.09
CA HIS A 28 10.08 -0.03 6.39
C HIS A 28 9.23 0.50 7.54
N ASP A 29 9.26 -0.17 8.69
CA ASP A 29 8.46 0.13 9.88
C ASP A 29 6.93 0.08 9.66
N SER A 30 6.48 -0.49 8.53
CA SER A 30 5.07 -0.83 8.32
C SER A 30 4.74 -2.22 8.85
N PHE A 31 3.47 -2.45 9.17
CA PHE A 31 3.00 -3.74 9.66
C PHE A 31 1.54 -3.97 9.28
N MET A 32 1.11 -5.23 9.34
CA MET A 32 -0.25 -5.63 9.05
C MET A 32 -1.12 -5.52 10.31
N SER A 33 -2.21 -4.75 10.24
CA SER A 33 -3.22 -4.72 11.32
C SER A 33 -4.37 -5.70 11.08
N ARG A 34 -4.63 -6.04 9.81
CA ARG A 34 -5.60 -7.06 9.38
C ARG A 34 -5.11 -7.72 8.10
N ARG A 35 -5.72 -8.84 7.70
CA ARG A 35 -5.39 -9.57 6.46
C ARG A 35 -5.41 -8.70 5.20
N ASN A 36 -6.22 -7.64 5.16
CA ASN A 36 -6.37 -6.73 4.03
C ASN A 36 -6.01 -5.27 4.39
N THR A 37 -5.19 -5.05 5.43
CA THR A 37 -4.88 -3.70 5.91
C THR A 37 -3.44 -3.61 6.38
N ILE A 38 -2.71 -2.65 5.81
CA ILE A 38 -1.35 -2.29 6.20
C ILE A 38 -1.37 -0.94 6.92
N VAL A 39 -0.55 -0.81 7.95
CA VAL A 39 -0.31 0.43 8.70
C VAL A 39 1.08 0.92 8.35
N VAL A 40 1.18 2.17 7.92
CA VAL A 40 2.42 2.77 7.42
C VAL A 40 2.74 4.03 8.24
N PRO A 41 4.01 4.33 8.54
CA PRO A 41 4.38 5.60 9.15
C PRO A 41 3.96 6.80 8.29
N GLY A 42 3.47 7.87 8.92
CA GLY A 42 2.95 9.05 8.23
C GLY A 42 3.95 9.68 7.25
N GLY A 43 5.23 9.74 7.60
CA GLY A 43 6.28 10.26 6.73
C GLY A 43 6.50 9.44 5.45
N LYS A 44 6.02 8.20 5.39
CA LYS A 44 6.15 7.29 4.23
C LYS A 44 4.87 7.20 3.40
N MET A 45 3.86 8.03 3.68
CA MET A 45 2.58 8.01 2.95
C MET A 45 2.77 8.16 1.43
N GLY A 46 3.56 9.15 0.99
CA GLY A 46 3.78 9.40 -0.45
C GLY A 46 4.37 8.19 -1.18
N MET A 47 5.40 7.58 -0.59
CA MET A 47 6.02 6.36 -1.10
C MET A 47 5.03 5.19 -1.13
N ALA A 48 4.21 5.02 -0.08
CA ALA A 48 3.17 3.99 -0.07
C ALA A 48 2.14 4.19 -1.19
N MET A 49 1.70 5.43 -1.42
CA MET A 49 0.77 5.75 -2.50
C MET A 49 1.36 5.48 -3.87
N GLU A 50 2.63 5.84 -4.10
CA GLU A 50 3.32 5.58 -5.36
C GLU A 50 3.41 4.08 -5.65
N ILE A 51 3.91 3.28 -4.69
CA ILE A 51 4.09 1.83 -4.86
C ILE A 51 2.74 1.14 -5.09
N ILE A 52 1.69 1.55 -4.38
CA ILE A 52 0.37 0.89 -4.44
C ILE A 52 -0.41 1.32 -5.69
N LEU A 53 -0.47 2.62 -5.99
CA LEU A 53 -1.37 3.16 -7.02
C LEU A 53 -0.78 3.16 -8.42
N THR A 54 0.54 3.33 -8.58
CA THR A 54 1.18 3.38 -9.90
C THR A 54 0.82 2.19 -10.80
N PRO A 55 0.97 0.93 -10.37
CA PRO A 55 0.60 -0.21 -11.21
C PRO A 55 -0.90 -0.24 -11.51
N ILE A 56 -1.75 0.15 -10.54
CA ILE A 56 -3.21 0.18 -10.73
C ILE A 56 -3.60 1.20 -11.80
N ILE A 57 -3.02 2.40 -11.75
CA ILE A 57 -3.27 3.47 -12.73
C ILE A 57 -2.75 3.05 -14.11
N HIS A 58 -1.58 2.42 -14.18
CA HIS A 58 -1.04 1.91 -15.43
C HIS A 58 -1.99 0.91 -16.09
N ASP A 59 -2.43 -0.10 -15.35
CA ASP A 59 -3.45 -1.07 -15.77
C ASP A 59 -4.76 -0.42 -16.25
N MET A 60 -5.20 0.65 -15.58
CA MET A 60 -6.40 1.39 -15.95
C MET A 60 -6.24 2.16 -17.26
N ILE A 61 -5.04 2.67 -17.55
CA ILE A 61 -4.75 3.39 -18.79
C ILE A 61 -4.61 2.40 -19.95
N GLU A 62 -3.97 1.25 -19.75
CA GLU A 62 -3.82 0.21 -20.78
C GLU A 62 -5.13 -0.46 -21.19
N LYS A 63 -6.11 -0.54 -20.27
CA LYS A 63 -7.43 -1.13 -20.53
C LYS A 63 -8.43 -0.14 -21.17
N ARG A 64 -7.99 1.05 -21.58
CA ARG A 64 -8.79 2.03 -22.34
C ARG A 64 -8.58 1.88 -23.83
#